data_AF-A0A7J4LBQ2-F1
#
_entry.id   AF-A0A7J4LBQ2-F1
#
_cell.length_a   1.000
_cell.length_b   1.000
_cell.length_c   1.000
_cell.angle_alpha   90.00
_cell.angle_beta   90.00
_cell.angle_gamma   90.00
#
_symmetry.space_group_name_H-M   'P 1'
#
loop_
_entity.id
_entity.type
_entity.pdbx_description
1 polymer ?
#
loop_
_entity_poly.entity_id
_entity_poly.type
_entity_poly.pdbx_seq_one_letter_code
_entity_poly.pdbx_strand_id
1 'polypeptide(L)'
;MEMILILGILGLLLSLYALYIEKRAEKQKGYKAACDFNNKMSCTKAFTSKYGKTFGLPNSVYGMAFYLLIIILSFFNQVRIIQVLAFLAVLGSCCLAYMLYVKLRDVCIVCTAIYIVNILLLILSFRM
;
A
#
# COMPACT_ATOMS: atom_id res chain seq x y z
N MET A 1 -1.79 3.09 21.11
CA MET A 1 -2.83 3.55 20.16
C MET A 1 -2.29 4.66 19.25
N GLU A 2 -1.64 5.69 19.79
CA GLU A 2 -1.08 6.81 19.01
C GLU A 2 -0.16 6.37 17.85
N MET A 3 0.71 5.36 18.07
CA MET A 3 1.57 4.84 17.00
C MET A 3 0.79 4.18 15.85
N ILE A 4 -0.34 3.50 16.13
CA ILE A 4 -1.20 2.89 15.11
C ILE A 4 -1.85 3.98 14.27
N LEU A 5 -2.29 5.07 14.90
CA LEU A 5 -2.84 6.24 14.20
C LEU A 5 -1.80 6.87 13.26
N ILE A 6 -0.56 7.07 13.74
CA ILE A 6 0.53 7.64 12.93
C ILE A 6 0.82 6.75 11.71
N LEU A 7 0.92 5.42 11.91
CA LEU A 7 1.11 4.48 10.80
C LEU A 7 -0.07 4.45 9.83
N GLY A 8 -1.30 4.56 10.35
CA GLY A 8 -2.52 4.67 9.53
C GLY A 8 -2.49 5.91 8.65
N ILE A 9 -2.14 7.07 9.20
CA ILE A 9 -2.01 8.33 8.44
C ILE A 9 -0.90 8.22 7.39
N LEU A 10 0.26 7.67 7.76
CA LEU A 10 1.38 7.47 6.84
C LEU A 10 0.99 6.54 5.68
N GLY A 11 0.34 5.42 5.98
CA GLY A 11 -0.16 4.48 4.98
C GLY A 11 -1.20 5.10 4.05
N LEU A 12 -2.10 5.94 4.59
CA LEU A 12 -3.08 6.67 3.80
C LEU A 12 -2.41 7.64 2.82
N LEU A 13 -1.41 8.40 3.28
CA LEU A 13 -0.64 9.31 2.42
C LEU A 13 0.12 8.57 1.31
N LEU A 14 0.75 7.44 1.63
CA LEU A 14 1.40 6.59 0.63
C LEU A 14 0.41 6.05 -0.42
N SER A 15 -0.78 5.63 0.02
CA SER A 15 -1.83 5.13 -0.86
C SER A 15 -2.41 6.23 -1.76
N LEU A 16 -2.59 7.44 -1.22
CA LEU A 16 -2.97 8.63 -1.98
C LEU A 16 -1.92 8.98 -3.05
N TYR A 17 -0.63 8.92 -2.69
CA TYR A 17 0.45 9.17 -3.62
C TYR A 17 0.52 8.10 -4.73
N ALA A 18 0.30 6.83 -4.39
CA ALA A 18 0.19 5.75 -5.36
C ALA A 18 -0.96 6.00 -6.35
N LEU A 19 -2.15 6.37 -5.85
CA LEU A 19 -3.31 6.70 -6.68
C LEU A 19 -3.05 7.92 -7.57
N TYR A 20 -2.34 8.92 -7.07
CA TYR A 20 -1.93 10.09 -7.83
C TYR A 20 -1.03 9.70 -9.01
N ILE A 21 0.01 8.89 -8.77
CA ILE A 21 0.90 8.39 -9.81
C ILE A 21 0.12 7.58 -10.84
N GLU A 22 -0.73 6.66 -10.38
CA GLU A 22 -1.51 5.77 -11.24
C GLU A 22 -2.43 6.56 -12.18
N LYS A 23 -3.22 7.50 -11.64
CA LYS A 23 -4.09 8.35 -12.46
C LYS A 23 -3.32 9.22 -13.44
N ARG A 24 -2.14 9.72 -13.05
CA ARG A 24 -1.31 10.54 -13.94
C ARG A 24 -0.69 9.71 -15.06
N ALA A 25 -0.25 8.49 -14.74
CA ALA A 25 0.27 7.53 -15.70
C ALA A 25 -0.79 7.07 -16.73
N GLU A 26 -2.05 6.93 -16.30
CA GLU A 26 -3.15 6.59 -17.22
C GLU A 26 -3.50 7.74 -18.17
N LYS A 27 -3.47 8.98 -17.69
CA LYS A 27 -3.82 10.15 -18.49
C LYS A 27 -2.73 10.59 -19.46
N GLN A 28 -1.46 10.46 -19.07
CA GLN A 28 -0.33 10.95 -19.84
C GLN A 28 0.55 9.79 -20.31
N LYS A 29 0.52 9.52 -21.63
CA LYS A 29 1.43 8.56 -22.25
C LYS A 29 2.89 8.98 -22.02
N GLY A 30 3.72 8.05 -21.54
CA GLY A 30 5.13 8.29 -21.26
C GLY A 30 5.42 9.02 -19.95
N TYR A 31 4.43 9.18 -19.07
CA TYR A 31 4.65 9.70 -17.72
C TYR A 31 5.66 8.84 -16.96
N LYS A 32 6.54 9.49 -16.20
CA LYS A 32 7.47 8.87 -15.26
C LYS A 32 7.31 9.55 -13.90
N ALA A 33 7.16 8.75 -12.87
CA ALA A 33 7.05 9.21 -11.50
C ALA A 33 8.42 9.63 -10.97
N ALA A 34 8.42 10.51 -9.95
CA ALA A 34 9.66 10.89 -9.26
C ALA A 34 10.37 9.69 -8.61
N CYS A 35 9.63 8.63 -8.27
CA CYS A 35 10.19 7.39 -7.74
C CYS A 35 10.60 6.36 -8.81
N ASP A 36 10.67 6.75 -10.09
CA ASP A 36 11.26 5.95 -11.15
C ASP A 36 12.76 6.26 -11.28
N PHE A 37 13.60 5.51 -10.55
CA PHE A 37 15.06 5.71 -10.57
C PHE A 37 15.75 4.99 -11.73
N ASN A 38 15.29 3.78 -12.06
CA ASN A 38 15.82 2.99 -13.17
C ASN A 38 14.75 2.00 -13.70
N ASN A 39 15.06 1.25 -14.76
CA ASN A 39 14.12 0.30 -15.39
C ASN A 39 13.76 -0.93 -14.53
N LYS A 40 14.47 -1.16 -13.43
CA LYS A 40 14.22 -2.21 -12.43
C LYS A 40 13.69 -1.64 -11.10
N MET A 41 13.49 -0.32 -11.02
CA MET A 41 13.00 0.38 -9.84
C MET A 41 12.03 1.48 -10.29
N SER A 42 10.85 1.08 -10.73
CA SER A 42 9.81 1.97 -11.26
C SER A 42 8.45 1.76 -10.59
N CYS A 43 7.98 2.81 -9.92
CA CYS A 43 6.62 2.91 -9.42
C CYS A 43 5.60 2.95 -10.54
N THR A 44 5.89 3.71 -11.61
CA THR A 44 4.96 3.84 -12.74
C THR A 44 4.70 2.49 -13.39
N LYS A 45 5.76 1.70 -13.63
CA LYS A 45 5.64 0.36 -14.20
C LYS A 45 4.88 -0.59 -13.26
N ALA A 46 5.09 -0.48 -11.95
CA ALA A 46 4.34 -1.27 -10.98
C ALA A 46 2.83 -0.97 -11.02
N PHE A 47 2.44 0.31 -10.99
CA PHE A 47 1.02 0.71 -10.94
C PHE A 47 0.29 0.58 -12.27
N THR A 48 0.98 0.73 -13.40
CA THR A 48 0.40 0.50 -14.74
C THR A 48 0.38 -0.97 -15.16
N SER A 49 0.99 -1.85 -14.37
CA SER A 49 1.00 -3.28 -14.66
C SER A 49 -0.38 -3.92 -14.50
N LYS A 50 -0.55 -5.13 -15.04
CA LYS A 50 -1.75 -5.96 -14.83
C LYS A 50 -2.05 -6.21 -13.34
N TYR A 51 -1.03 -6.19 -12.48
CA TYR A 51 -1.16 -6.41 -11.04
C TYR A 51 -1.40 -5.12 -10.24
N GLY A 52 -1.35 -3.94 -10.88
CA GLY A 52 -1.67 -2.67 -10.25
C GLY A 52 -3.16 -2.54 -9.87
N LYS A 53 -4.01 -3.38 -10.46
CA LYS A 53 -5.45 -3.43 -10.22
C LYS A 53 -5.86 -4.84 -9.78
N THR A 54 -6.73 -4.90 -8.78
CA THR A 54 -7.35 -6.12 -8.29
C THR A 54 -8.87 -5.98 -8.44
N PHE A 55 -9.53 -6.99 -9.03
CA PHE A 55 -10.96 -6.93 -9.37
C PHE A 55 -11.39 -5.67 -10.14
N GLY A 56 -10.52 -5.15 -11.02
CA GLY A 56 -10.79 -3.97 -11.84
C GLY A 56 -10.58 -2.63 -11.12
N LEU A 57 -10.33 -2.63 -9.81
CA LEU A 57 -10.05 -1.43 -9.03
C LEU A 57 -8.55 -1.28 -8.74
N PRO A 58 -8.02 -0.05 -8.73
CA PRO A 58 -6.66 0.24 -8.27
C PRO A 58 -6.37 -0.33 -6.88
N ASN A 59 -5.22 -0.99 -6.72
CA ASN A 59 -4.77 -1.46 -5.40
C ASN A 59 -4.60 -0.31 -4.41
N SER A 60 -4.26 0.88 -4.92
CA SER A 60 -4.15 2.12 -4.15
C SER A 60 -5.48 2.50 -3.47
N VAL A 61 -6.63 2.23 -4.09
CA VAL A 61 -7.96 2.49 -3.50
C VAL A 61 -8.25 1.53 -2.34
N TYR A 62 -7.91 0.25 -2.48
CA TYR A 62 -8.03 -0.72 -1.38
C TYR A 62 -7.15 -0.32 -0.19
N GLY A 63 -5.92 0.12 -0.45
CA GLY A 63 -5.02 0.66 0.57
C GLY A 63 -5.62 1.87 1.28
N MET A 64 -6.15 2.85 0.54
CA MET A 64 -6.81 4.02 1.11
C MET A 64 -7.98 3.64 2.03
N ALA A 65 -8.87 2.76 1.56
CA ALA A 65 -10.01 2.30 2.35
C ALA A 65 -9.56 1.57 3.63
N PHE A 66 -8.55 0.71 3.52
CA PHE A 66 -7.95 0.01 4.66
C PHE A 66 -7.40 1.00 5.70
N TYR A 67 -6.54 1.94 5.30
CA TYR A 67 -5.93 2.88 6.25
C TYR A 67 -6.94 3.85 6.87
N LEU A 68 -7.95 4.29 6.11
CA LEU A 68 -9.07 5.07 6.67
C LEU A 68 -9.81 4.27 7.75
N LEU A 69 -10.09 2.99 7.50
CA LEU A 69 -10.75 2.13 8.47
C LEU A 69 -9.88 1.93 9.73
N ILE A 70 -8.56 1.74 9.57
CA ILE A 70 -7.63 1.65 10.70
C ILE A 70 -7.64 2.93 11.55
N ILE A 71 -7.62 4.11 10.92
CA ILE A 71 -7.69 5.40 11.61
C ILE A 71 -8.99 5.50 12.42
N ILE A 72 -10.14 5.18 11.81
CA ILE A 72 -11.44 5.21 12.47
C ILE A 72 -11.47 4.24 13.66
N LEU A 73 -11.08 2.99 13.45
CA LEU A 73 -11.06 1.96 14.50
C LEU A 73 -10.10 2.31 15.65
N SER A 74 -9.02 3.04 15.35
CA SER A 74 -8.09 3.54 16.36
C SER A 74 -8.75 4.55 17.30
N PHE A 75 -9.72 5.35 16.85
CA PHE A 75 -10.50 6.24 17.72
C PHE A 75 -11.51 5.47 18.59
N PHE A 76 -12.10 4.40 18.06
CA PHE A 76 -13.03 3.54 18.80
C PHE A 76 -12.33 2.46 19.66
N ASN A 77 -11.00 2.42 19.67
CA ASN A 77 -10.19 1.49 20.46
C ASN A 77 -10.50 0.00 20.19
N GLN A 78 -10.85 -0.35 18.94
CA GLN A 78 -11.26 -1.70 18.54
C GLN A 78 -10.08 -2.58 18.12
N VAL A 79 -9.20 -2.92 19.07
CA VAL A 79 -7.93 -3.62 18.80
C VAL A 79 -8.09 -4.97 18.11
N ARG A 80 -9.12 -5.76 18.43
CA ARG A 80 -9.33 -7.09 17.82
C ARG A 80 -9.60 -6.99 16.32
N ILE A 81 -10.38 -6.00 15.90
CA ILE A 81 -10.70 -5.78 14.48
C ILE A 81 -9.45 -5.32 13.74
N ILE A 82 -8.67 -4.41 14.35
CA ILE A 82 -7.39 -3.92 13.80
C ILE A 82 -6.42 -5.09 13.58
N GLN A 83 -6.31 -6.03 14.53
CA GLN A 83 -5.44 -7.21 14.41
C GLN A 83 -5.83 -8.07 13.20
N VAL A 84 -7.11 -8.40 13.04
CA VAL A 84 -7.60 -9.21 11.92
C VAL A 84 -7.35 -8.51 10.58
N LEU A 85 -7.66 -7.21 10.50
CA LEU A 85 -7.43 -6.42 9.29
C LEU A 85 -5.94 -6.30 8.95
N ALA A 86 -5.08 -6.06 9.94
CA ALA A 86 -3.64 -5.98 9.76
C ALA A 86 -3.06 -7.33 9.29
N PHE A 87 -3.56 -8.45 9.82
CA PHE A 87 -3.14 -9.78 9.39
C PHE A 87 -3.48 -10.03 7.93
N LEU A 88 -4.72 -9.73 7.53
CA LEU A 88 -5.15 -9.81 6.13
C LEU A 88 -4.35 -8.87 5.22
N ALA A 89 -4.02 -7.66 5.68
CA ALA A 89 -3.21 -6.71 4.93
C ALA A 89 -1.78 -7.20 4.71
N VAL A 90 -1.17 -7.86 5.70
CA VAL A 90 0.16 -8.49 5.55
C VAL A 90 0.11 -9.65 4.56
N LEU A 91 -0.90 -10.52 4.63
CA LEU A 91 -1.08 -11.59 3.63
C LEU A 91 -1.23 -11.04 2.21
N GLY A 92 -2.06 -10.01 2.03
CA GLY A 92 -2.20 -9.32 0.74
C GLY A 92 -0.89 -8.68 0.28
N SER A 93 -0.13 -8.07 1.20
CA SER A 93 1.17 -7.47 0.92
C SER A 93 2.19 -8.51 0.46
N CYS A 94 2.24 -9.69 1.09
CA CYS A 94 3.09 -10.79 0.66
C CYS A 94 2.74 -11.27 -0.75
N CYS A 95 1.45 -11.38 -1.07
CA CYS A 95 0.98 -11.77 -2.40
C CYS A 95 1.39 -10.74 -3.48
N LEU A 96 1.18 -9.45 -3.20
CA LEU A 96 1.58 -8.37 -4.12
C LEU A 96 3.10 -8.24 -4.24
N ALA A 97 3.85 -8.43 -3.15
CA ALA A 97 5.30 -8.45 -3.17
C ALA A 97 5.82 -9.59 -4.06
N TYR A 98 5.24 -10.78 -3.96
CA TYR A 98 5.57 -11.91 -4.84
C TYR A 98 5.33 -11.55 -6.32
N MET A 99 4.18 -10.95 -6.65
CA MET A 99 3.89 -10.51 -8.02
C MET A 99 4.90 -9.45 -8.51
N LEU A 100 5.23 -8.47 -7.65
CA LEU A 100 6.14 -7.38 -7.99
C LEU A 100 7.57 -7.87 -8.24
N TYR A 101 8.13 -8.64 -7.31
CA TYR A 101 9.52 -9.08 -7.38
C TYR A 101 9.74 -10.26 -8.33
N VAL A 102 8.80 -11.22 -8.37
CA VAL A 102 8.99 -12.46 -9.16
C VAL A 102 8.41 -12.34 -10.56
N LYS A 103 7.18 -11.84 -10.70
CA LYS A 103 6.52 -11.75 -12.01
C LYS A 103 6.94 -10.50 -12.77
N LEU A 104 6.94 -9.34 -12.12
CA LEU A 104 7.27 -8.06 -12.76
C LEU A 104 8.77 -7.78 -12.80
N ARG A 105 9.55 -8.42 -11.90
CA ARG A 105 11.00 -8.21 -11.72
C ARG A 105 11.35 -6.72 -11.60
N ASP A 106 10.57 -6.02 -10.78
CA ASP A 106 10.71 -4.59 -10.53
C ASP A 106 10.65 -4.32 -9.02
N VAL A 107 11.14 -3.16 -8.60
CA VAL A 107 11.14 -2.73 -7.20
C VAL A 107 10.41 -1.40 -7.09
N CYS A 108 9.24 -1.39 -6.47
CA CYS A 108 8.50 -0.16 -6.20
C CYS A 108 8.75 0.28 -4.75
N ILE A 109 9.38 1.43 -4.57
CA ILE A 109 9.72 1.94 -3.23
C ILE A 109 8.46 2.31 -2.43
N VAL A 110 7.42 2.82 -3.10
CA VAL A 110 6.14 3.17 -2.47
C VAL A 110 5.41 1.90 -1.99
N CYS A 111 5.34 0.86 -2.83
CA CYS A 111 4.76 -0.43 -2.42
C CYS A 111 5.55 -1.05 -1.26
N THR A 112 6.88 -1.00 -1.33
CA THR A 112 7.75 -1.53 -0.27
C THR A 112 7.51 -0.80 1.05
N ALA A 113 7.37 0.53 1.02
CA ALA A 113 7.02 1.32 2.19
C ALA A 113 5.65 0.91 2.76
N ILE A 114 4.63 0.72 1.91
CA ILE A 114 3.30 0.23 2.33
C ILE A 114 3.40 -1.16 2.99
N TYR A 115 4.21 -2.07 2.44
CA TYR A 115 4.41 -3.40 3.03
C TYR A 115 5.06 -3.32 4.41
N ILE A 116 6.06 -2.46 4.57
CA ILE A 116 6.71 -2.22 5.88
C ILE A 116 5.68 -1.65 6.86
N VAL A 117 4.88 -0.65 6.46
CA VAL A 117 3.82 -0.08 7.30
C VAL A 117 2.82 -1.14 7.74
N ASN A 118 2.41 -2.05 6.85
CA ASN A 118 1.47 -3.13 7.19
C ASN A 118 2.06 -4.12 8.20
N ILE A 119 3.34 -4.48 8.06
CA ILE A 119 4.04 -5.35 9.02
C ILE A 119 4.15 -4.66 10.39
N LEU A 120 4.54 -3.37 10.41
CA LEU A 120 4.62 -2.59 11.65
C LEU A 120 3.26 -2.45 12.33
N LEU A 121 2.19 -2.22 11.56
CA LEU A 121 0.82 -2.20 12.08
C LEU A 121 0.47 -3.53 12.75
N LEU A 122 0.79 -4.66 12.12
CA LEU A 122 0.55 -5.97 12.69
C LEU A 122 1.30 -6.18 14.01
N ILE A 123 2.61 -5.91 14.03
CA ILE A 123 3.46 -6.09 15.21
C ILE A 123 2.96 -5.22 16.37
N LEU A 124 2.70 -3.93 16.11
CA LEU A 124 2.22 -3.01 17.15
C LEU A 124 0.81 -3.34 17.61
N SER A 125 -0.04 -3.86 16.72
CA SER A 125 -1.40 -4.27 17.07
C SER A 125 -1.44 -5.52 17.95
N PHE A 126 -0.43 -6.41 17.89
CA PHE A 126 -0.30 -7.58 18.78
C PHE A 126 0.43 -7.27 20.08
N ARG A 127 1.21 -6.18 20.12
CA ARG A 127 1.95 -5.75 21.31
C ARG A 127 1.03 -5.14 22.38
N MET A 128 -0.14 -4.63 21.96
CA MET A 128 -1.19 -4.01 22.79
C MET A 128 -2.19 -5.05 23.26
#